data_AF-A0A7J6F5N2-F1
#
_entry.id   AF-A0A7J6F5N2-F1
#
_cell.length_a   1.000
_cell.length_b   1.000
_cell.length_c   1.000
_cell.angle_alpha   90.00
_cell.angle_beta   90.00
_cell.angle_gamma   90.00
#
_symmetry.space_group_name_H-M   'P 1'
#
loop_
_entity.id
_entity.type
_entity.pdbx_description
1 polymer ?
#
loop_
_entity_poly.entity_id
_entity_poly.type
_entity_poly.pdbx_seq_one_letter_code
_entity_poly.pdbx_strand_id
1 'polypeptide(L)'
;MAIVRPPKNTSKNGFGFISMIDNALTEGPELSSKLLGKAQGFYGLASQTDGALVMAMNFHIIQGKYNGSTLTILGRNQVSDKVREMPVIGGSGLFRFANGYAHANNNCQFYTLTLLFISSLCILSIALIIKEDQNNKSFAKTLDPNTLNLNKQQKLTQFHFYWHDIVSGKKPSSVMVIPPQANYSSTSFGMVAMIDDPLTEGPELSSKIVGKAQGFYGSASQEEVGLIMAMNFAFSEGKYNGSTITILGRNTVFSKVREMPVIGGSGMFRFARGYVQARTHQFTPSSGDAIVEYNVFVLHY
;
A
#
# COMPACT_ATOMS: atom_id res chain seq x y z
N MET A 1 10.90 -15.64 11.86
CA MET A 1 10.17 -14.36 11.96
C MET A 1 11.11 -13.33 12.59
N ALA A 2 11.73 -12.47 11.80
CA ALA A 2 12.52 -11.36 12.33
C ALA A 2 11.56 -10.20 12.63
N ILE A 3 11.45 -9.80 13.89
CA ILE A 3 10.64 -8.66 14.33
C ILE A 3 11.59 -7.48 14.47
N VAL A 4 11.52 -6.51 13.57
CA VAL A 4 12.16 -5.21 13.80
C VAL A 4 11.27 -4.49 14.80
N ARG A 5 11.64 -4.56 16.08
CA ARG A 5 10.90 -3.85 17.14
C ARG A 5 11.15 -2.35 16.97
N PRO A 6 10.11 -1.52 17.10
CA PRO A 6 10.29 -0.08 17.02
C PRO A 6 11.22 0.43 18.14
N PRO A 7 11.88 1.59 17.94
CA PRO A 7 12.56 2.29 19.03
C PRO A 7 11.60 2.55 20.20
N LYS A 8 12.15 2.65 21.42
CA LYS A 8 11.44 2.71 22.73
C LYS A 8 10.36 3.81 22.89
N ASN A 9 10.06 4.58 21.86
CA ASN A 9 9.12 5.71 21.83
C ASN A 9 7.92 5.50 20.87
N THR A 10 7.50 4.26 20.60
CA THR A 10 6.34 4.06 19.71
C THR A 10 5.03 4.51 20.34
N SER A 11 4.25 5.20 19.51
CA SER A 11 2.89 5.66 19.78
C SER A 11 1.99 4.55 20.33
N LYS A 12 0.98 4.94 21.12
CA LYS A 12 0.08 4.06 21.89
C LYS A 12 -0.62 2.93 21.10
N ASN A 13 -0.54 2.90 19.76
CA ASN A 13 -1.32 2.01 18.89
C ASN A 13 -0.47 1.19 17.87
N GLY A 14 0.86 1.19 17.97
CA GLY A 14 1.71 0.39 17.07
C GLY A 14 1.97 0.99 15.68
N PHE A 15 1.55 2.23 15.41
CA PHE A 15 1.92 2.96 14.19
C PHE A 15 3.44 3.01 14.00
N GLY A 16 3.91 2.77 12.78
CA GLY A 16 5.34 2.63 12.46
C GLY A 16 5.93 1.24 12.71
N PHE A 17 5.13 0.28 13.20
CA PHE A 17 5.54 -1.12 13.27
C PHE A 17 5.61 -1.73 11.87
N ILE A 18 6.66 -2.49 11.58
CA ILE A 18 6.83 -3.28 10.34
C ILE A 18 7.10 -4.73 10.71
N SER A 19 6.41 -5.65 10.04
CA SER A 19 6.55 -7.09 10.25
C SER A 19 6.75 -7.83 8.94
N MET A 20 7.61 -8.86 8.98
CA MET A 20 7.92 -9.71 7.84
C MET A 20 6.94 -10.87 7.74
N ILE A 21 6.56 -11.21 6.50
CA ILE A 21 5.70 -12.33 6.14
C ILE A 21 6.55 -13.38 5.39
N ASP A 22 6.45 -14.64 5.80
CA ASP A 22 6.87 -15.84 5.06
C ASP A 22 5.90 -16.98 5.43
N ASN A 23 4.74 -16.99 4.77
CA ASN A 23 3.65 -17.92 5.08
C ASN A 23 3.36 -18.85 3.91
N ALA A 24 2.78 -20.01 4.21
CA ALA A 24 2.25 -20.91 3.20
C ALA A 24 1.07 -20.28 2.46
N LEU A 25 1.01 -20.45 1.14
CA LEU A 25 -0.14 -20.13 0.31
C LEU A 25 -0.89 -21.44 0.05
N THR A 26 -2.15 -21.54 0.49
CA THR A 26 -2.96 -22.76 0.41
C THR A 26 -4.25 -22.53 -0.38
N GLU A 27 -4.84 -23.61 -0.90
CA GLU A 27 -6.10 -23.57 -1.64
C GLU A 27 -7.34 -23.32 -0.75
N GLY A 28 -7.22 -23.61 0.55
CA GLY A 28 -8.28 -23.45 1.53
C GLY A 28 -7.74 -23.12 2.93
N PRO A 29 -8.64 -22.85 3.88
CA PRO A 29 -8.29 -22.47 5.25
C PRO A 29 -7.88 -23.67 6.12
N GLU A 30 -8.25 -24.88 5.73
CA GLU A 30 -7.96 -26.09 6.50
C GLU A 30 -6.47 -26.43 6.50
N LEU A 31 -5.96 -26.95 7.61
CA LEU A 31 -4.55 -27.38 7.71
C LEU A 31 -4.16 -28.45 6.70
N SER A 32 -5.12 -29.25 6.25
CA SER A 32 -4.95 -30.28 5.21
C SER A 32 -5.06 -29.72 3.79
N SER A 33 -5.30 -28.42 3.62
CA SER A 33 -5.46 -27.80 2.31
C SER A 33 -4.19 -27.94 1.49
N LYS A 34 -4.37 -28.14 0.19
CA LYS A 34 -3.26 -28.23 -0.75
C LYS A 34 -2.39 -26.99 -0.68
N LEU A 35 -1.08 -27.19 -0.53
CA LEU A 35 -0.08 -26.14 -0.63
C LEU A 35 0.03 -25.69 -2.09
N LEU A 36 -0.23 -24.42 -2.36
CA LEU A 36 -0.07 -23.77 -3.66
C LEU A 36 1.29 -23.07 -3.80
N GLY A 37 1.90 -22.67 -2.68
CA GLY A 37 3.22 -22.05 -2.66
C GLY A 37 3.49 -21.22 -1.41
N LYS A 38 4.07 -20.03 -1.57
CA LYS A 38 4.42 -19.13 -0.46
C LYS A 38 3.95 -17.69 -0.71
N ALA A 39 3.56 -17.02 0.37
CA ALA A 39 3.34 -15.59 0.43
C ALA A 39 4.45 -14.95 1.28
N GLN A 40 5.21 -14.03 0.68
CA GLN A 40 6.40 -13.45 1.30
C GLN A 40 6.41 -11.93 1.15
N GLY A 41 6.89 -11.20 2.15
CA GLY A 41 6.96 -9.74 2.07
C GLY A 41 6.90 -9.08 3.43
N PHE A 42 6.23 -7.94 3.52
CA PHE A 42 6.04 -7.24 4.77
C PHE A 42 4.71 -6.49 4.82
N TYR A 43 4.30 -6.14 6.03
CA TYR A 43 3.26 -5.15 6.28
C TYR A 43 3.68 -4.19 7.38
N GLY A 44 3.14 -2.97 7.33
CA GLY A 44 3.31 -2.00 8.40
C GLY A 44 1.99 -1.33 8.78
N LEU A 45 1.87 -0.96 10.05
CA LEU A 45 0.75 -0.16 10.56
C LEU A 45 0.94 1.29 10.10
N ALA A 46 0.15 1.68 9.11
CA ALA A 46 0.28 2.93 8.36
C ALA A 46 -0.83 3.94 8.67
N SER A 47 -1.72 3.65 9.63
CA SER A 47 -2.63 4.64 10.17
C SER A 47 -2.53 4.73 11.69
N GLN A 48 -2.66 5.95 12.19
CA GLN A 48 -2.78 6.23 13.62
C GLN A 48 -4.22 6.07 14.14
N THR A 49 -5.22 6.06 13.25
CA THR A 49 -6.64 6.20 13.63
C THR A 49 -7.53 5.05 13.21
N ASP A 50 -7.22 4.36 12.10
CA ASP A 50 -8.16 3.41 11.49
C ASP A 50 -7.59 2.00 11.29
N GLY A 51 -6.35 1.72 11.71
CA GLY A 51 -5.75 0.39 11.59
C GLY A 51 -5.43 -0.03 10.15
N ALA A 52 -5.34 0.91 9.20
CA ALA A 52 -4.84 0.63 7.87
C ALA A 52 -3.42 0.07 7.91
N LEU A 53 -3.22 -1.00 7.14
CA LEU A 53 -1.91 -1.55 6.86
C LEU A 53 -1.45 -1.11 5.48
N VAL A 54 -0.15 -0.95 5.32
CA VAL A 54 0.49 -0.94 3.99
C VAL A 54 1.25 -2.23 3.85
N MET A 55 0.95 -2.98 2.79
CA MET A 55 1.49 -4.31 2.55
C MET A 55 2.23 -4.33 1.22
N ALA A 56 3.37 -5.00 1.19
CA ALA A 56 4.04 -5.39 -0.05
C ALA A 56 4.31 -6.89 0.03
N MET A 57 3.70 -7.68 -0.85
CA MET A 57 3.78 -9.14 -0.82
C MET A 57 3.98 -9.73 -2.20
N ASN A 58 4.78 -10.79 -2.27
CA ASN A 58 4.95 -11.68 -3.39
C ASN A 58 4.31 -13.03 -3.08
N PHE A 59 3.45 -13.50 -3.99
CA PHE A 59 2.87 -14.83 -3.99
C PHE A 59 3.63 -15.68 -5.00
N HIS A 60 4.45 -16.61 -4.53
CA HIS A 60 5.17 -17.56 -5.36
C HIS A 60 4.40 -18.86 -5.47
N ILE A 61 4.04 -19.25 -6.69
CA ILE A 61 3.23 -20.44 -6.96
C ILE A 61 4.16 -21.59 -7.34
N ILE A 62 4.03 -22.73 -6.67
CA ILE A 62 4.88 -23.92 -6.87
C ILE A 62 4.13 -25.12 -7.45
N GLN A 63 2.90 -24.90 -7.91
CA GLN A 63 1.99 -25.96 -8.33
C GLN A 63 1.37 -25.70 -9.70
N GLY A 64 1.12 -26.81 -10.41
CA GLY A 64 0.33 -26.83 -11.64
C GLY A 64 0.90 -25.96 -12.77
N LYS A 65 0.01 -25.48 -13.64
CA LYS A 65 0.35 -24.66 -14.81
C LYS A 65 1.13 -23.37 -14.47
N TYR A 66 0.94 -22.84 -13.26
CA TYR A 66 1.52 -21.57 -12.83
C TYR A 66 2.81 -21.73 -12.02
N ASN A 67 3.34 -22.95 -11.92
CA ASN A 67 4.58 -23.24 -11.20
C ASN A 67 5.72 -22.29 -11.63
N GLY A 68 6.44 -21.73 -10.66
CA GLY A 68 7.53 -20.78 -10.86
C GLY A 68 7.09 -19.33 -11.12
N SER A 69 5.79 -19.08 -11.29
CA SER A 69 5.27 -17.71 -11.48
C SER A 69 5.04 -17.01 -10.15
N THR A 70 5.09 -15.67 -10.17
CA THR A 70 4.75 -14.85 -8.99
C THR A 70 3.68 -13.82 -9.31
N LEU A 71 2.92 -13.41 -8.29
CA LEU A 71 2.08 -12.22 -8.29
C LEU A 71 2.55 -11.28 -7.18
N THR A 72 2.56 -9.98 -7.44
CA THR A 72 3.02 -8.97 -6.48
C THR A 72 1.88 -8.01 -6.17
N ILE A 73 1.61 -7.81 -4.88
CA ILE A 73 0.73 -6.75 -4.39
C ILE A 73 1.54 -5.71 -3.64
N LEU A 74 1.17 -4.44 -3.79
CA LEU A 74 1.65 -3.36 -2.95
C LEU A 74 0.52 -2.38 -2.73
N GLY A 75 0.03 -2.22 -1.51
CA GLY A 75 -0.99 -1.21 -1.27
C GLY A 75 -1.60 -1.20 0.12
N ARG A 76 -2.66 -0.41 0.26
CA ARG A 76 -3.40 -0.22 1.51
C ARG A 76 -4.36 -1.39 1.77
N ASN A 77 -4.34 -1.93 2.98
CA ASN A 77 -5.25 -2.97 3.45
C ASN A 77 -5.98 -2.50 4.71
N GLN A 78 -7.28 -2.21 4.59
CA GLN A 78 -8.11 -1.76 5.70
C GLN A 78 -8.68 -2.95 6.46
N VAL A 79 -8.10 -3.29 7.62
CA VAL A 79 -8.44 -4.53 8.34
C VAL A 79 -9.89 -4.55 8.84
N SER A 80 -10.46 -3.37 9.13
CA SER A 80 -11.86 -3.24 9.56
C SER A 80 -12.89 -3.50 8.46
N ASP A 81 -12.49 -3.43 7.19
CA ASP A 81 -13.44 -3.51 6.09
C ASP A 81 -13.80 -4.96 5.80
N LYS A 82 -15.09 -5.20 5.51
CA LYS A 82 -15.59 -6.53 5.13
C LYS A 82 -14.95 -7.03 3.83
N VAL A 83 -14.75 -6.11 2.91
CA VAL A 83 -14.15 -6.32 1.60
C VAL A 83 -12.91 -5.45 1.52
N ARG A 84 -11.78 -6.05 1.18
CA ARG A 84 -10.48 -5.38 1.13
C ARG A 84 -9.88 -5.57 -0.25
N GLU A 85 -9.42 -4.49 -0.84
CA GLU A 85 -8.85 -4.50 -2.18
C GLU A 85 -7.45 -3.92 -2.16
N MET A 86 -6.51 -4.67 -2.73
CA MET A 86 -5.11 -4.27 -2.85
C MET A 86 -4.71 -4.40 -4.33
N PRO A 87 -3.96 -3.45 -4.89
CA PRO A 87 -3.56 -3.57 -6.28
C PRO A 87 -2.55 -4.69 -6.47
N VAL A 88 -2.74 -5.44 -7.54
CA VAL A 88 -1.73 -6.33 -8.13
C VAL A 88 -0.92 -5.48 -9.09
N ILE A 89 0.34 -5.26 -8.74
CA ILE A 89 1.22 -4.29 -9.40
C ILE A 89 2.19 -4.96 -10.38
N GLY A 90 2.20 -6.29 -10.42
CA GLY A 90 3.12 -7.05 -11.25
C GLY A 90 3.18 -8.53 -10.90
N GLY A 91 4.20 -9.17 -11.45
CA GLY A 91 4.48 -10.59 -11.25
C GLY A 91 5.65 -11.06 -12.11
N SER A 92 5.89 -12.37 -12.10
CA SER A 92 6.90 -13.03 -12.92
C SER A 92 6.34 -14.28 -13.60
N GLY A 93 7.11 -14.89 -14.49
CA GLY A 93 6.67 -16.05 -15.26
C GLY A 93 5.47 -15.71 -16.15
N LEU A 94 4.34 -16.38 -15.93
CA LEU A 94 3.10 -16.15 -16.67
C LEU A 94 2.42 -14.81 -16.35
N PHE A 95 2.86 -14.11 -15.30
CA PHE A 95 2.25 -12.87 -14.81
C PHE A 95 3.15 -11.64 -14.94
N ARG A 96 4.13 -11.65 -15.86
CA ARG A 96 5.10 -10.56 -16.10
C ARG A 96 4.47 -9.18 -16.37
N PHE A 97 3.25 -9.16 -16.88
CA PHE A 97 2.50 -7.94 -17.19
C PHE A 97 1.21 -7.82 -16.37
N ALA A 98 1.13 -8.55 -15.25
CA ALA A 98 -0.06 -8.50 -14.41
C ALA A 98 -0.26 -7.10 -13.84
N ASN A 99 -1.43 -6.54 -14.11
CA ASN A 99 -1.94 -5.33 -13.49
C ASN A 99 -3.39 -5.60 -13.14
N GLY A 100 -3.76 -5.38 -11.89
CA GLY A 100 -5.10 -5.69 -11.41
C GLY A 100 -5.28 -5.42 -9.94
N TYR A 101 -6.11 -6.22 -9.29
CA TYR A 101 -6.39 -6.10 -7.88
C TYR A 101 -6.65 -7.48 -7.26
N ALA A 102 -6.22 -7.62 -6.01
CA ALA A 102 -6.54 -8.71 -5.13
C ALA A 102 -7.73 -8.30 -4.28
N HIS A 103 -8.68 -9.22 -4.16
CA HIS A 103 -9.89 -9.07 -3.35
C HIS A 103 -9.78 -10.02 -2.14
N ALA A 104 -9.93 -9.50 -0.93
CA ALA A 104 -9.93 -10.27 0.30
C ALA A 104 -11.22 -10.01 1.10
N ASN A 105 -11.91 -11.09 1.49
CA ASN A 105 -13.14 -11.03 2.27
C ASN A 105 -12.88 -11.51 3.70
N ASN A 106 -13.40 -10.76 4.68
CA ASN A 106 -13.43 -11.19 6.06
C ASN A 106 -14.73 -11.98 6.33
N ASN A 107 -14.81 -13.20 5.79
CA ASN A 107 -15.91 -14.14 6.11
C ASN A 107 -15.58 -15.04 7.31
N CYS A 108 -14.49 -14.80 8.04
CA CYS A 108 -14.24 -15.48 9.30
C CYS A 108 -15.32 -15.07 10.31
N GLN A 109 -16.22 -16.01 10.62
CA GLN A 109 -17.14 -15.88 11.74
C GLN A 109 -16.32 -15.56 13.00
N PHE A 110 -16.80 -14.54 13.73
CA PHE A 110 -16.27 -14.07 15.00
C PHE A 110 -15.86 -15.22 15.94
N TYR A 111 -14.59 -15.27 16.33
CA TYR A 111 -14.25 -15.65 17.71
C TYR A 111 -14.00 -14.36 18.48
N THR A 112 -15.03 -13.96 19.21
CA THR A 112 -15.07 -12.85 20.16
C THR A 112 -13.98 -13.00 21.23
N LEU A 113 -13.32 -11.87 21.54
CA LEU A 113 -12.59 -11.60 22.78
C LEU A 113 -11.58 -12.67 23.22
N THR A 114 -10.38 -12.67 22.63
CA THR A 114 -9.14 -12.80 23.43
C THR A 114 -7.91 -12.40 22.61
N LEU A 115 -7.21 -11.38 23.11
CA LEU A 115 -5.78 -11.10 22.94
C LEU A 115 -5.26 -10.73 21.53
N LEU A 116 -4.77 -9.49 21.49
CA LEU A 116 -3.92 -8.78 20.50
C LEU A 116 -2.66 -9.52 20.00
N PHE A 117 -2.57 -10.85 20.10
CA PHE A 117 -1.39 -11.63 19.71
C PHE A 117 -1.66 -12.80 18.75
N ILE A 118 -2.92 -13.07 18.36
CA ILE A 118 -3.26 -14.16 17.42
C ILE A 118 -3.68 -13.62 16.02
N SER A 119 -3.60 -12.30 15.78
CA SER A 119 -3.84 -11.72 14.44
C SER A 119 -2.79 -12.13 13.39
N SER A 120 -1.72 -12.84 13.79
CA SER A 120 -0.70 -13.38 12.89
C SER A 120 -1.10 -14.69 12.18
N LEU A 121 -2.23 -15.33 12.53
CA LEU A 121 -2.62 -16.63 11.95
C LEU A 121 -3.90 -16.64 11.10
N CYS A 122 -4.59 -15.49 10.97
CA CYS A 122 -5.90 -15.43 10.31
C CYS A 122 -5.98 -14.34 9.24
N ILE A 123 -5.03 -14.23 8.31
CA ILE A 123 -5.15 -13.28 7.19
C ILE A 123 -4.52 -13.85 5.90
N LEU A 124 -5.27 -14.71 5.19
CA LEU A 124 -5.52 -14.67 3.73
C LEU A 124 -6.30 -15.94 3.30
N SER A 125 -7.57 -16.07 3.66
CA SER A 125 -8.47 -16.96 2.91
C SER A 125 -8.98 -16.19 1.69
N ILE A 126 -8.25 -16.28 0.57
CA ILE A 126 -8.70 -15.74 -0.72
C ILE A 126 -9.81 -16.67 -1.23
N ALA A 127 -11.07 -16.35 -0.95
CA ALA A 127 -12.21 -16.99 -1.61
C ALA A 127 -12.64 -16.12 -2.81
N LEU A 128 -12.27 -16.55 -4.02
CA LEU A 128 -12.78 -15.99 -5.28
C LEU A 128 -14.25 -16.43 -5.45
N ILE A 129 -15.20 -15.64 -4.96
CA ILE A 129 -16.62 -15.93 -5.18
C ILE A 129 -17.03 -15.43 -6.58
N ILE A 130 -17.10 -16.35 -7.54
CA ILE A 130 -18.04 -16.27 -8.65
C ILE A 130 -18.65 -17.67 -8.78
N LYS A 131 -19.97 -17.76 -8.58
CA LYS A 131 -20.88 -18.91 -8.77
C LYS A 131 -20.15 -20.21 -9.11
N GLU A 132 -19.99 -21.08 -8.12
CA GLU A 132 -19.34 -22.39 -8.24
C GLU A 132 -20.01 -23.25 -9.31
N ASP A 133 -19.26 -23.60 -10.35
CA ASP A 133 -19.45 -24.86 -11.06
C ASP A 133 -18.68 -25.92 -10.26
N GLN A 134 -19.41 -26.83 -9.61
CA GLN A 134 -18.87 -27.87 -8.72
C GLN A 134 -17.96 -28.87 -9.45
N ASN A 135 -17.90 -28.85 -10.79
CA ASN A 135 -17.22 -29.86 -11.60
C ASN A 135 -15.79 -29.52 -12.02
N ASN A 136 -15.23 -28.35 -11.65
CA ASN A 136 -13.83 -28.03 -11.98
C ASN A 136 -13.16 -27.13 -10.93
N LYS A 137 -12.90 -27.69 -9.73
CA LYS A 137 -12.22 -26.99 -8.62
C LYS A 137 -10.74 -26.79 -8.95
N SER A 138 -10.41 -25.67 -9.57
CA SER A 138 -9.03 -25.19 -9.74
C SER A 138 -8.85 -23.88 -8.99
N PHE A 139 -7.71 -23.72 -8.30
CA PHE A 139 -7.37 -22.48 -7.59
C PHE A 139 -7.26 -21.24 -8.50
N ALA A 140 -7.22 -21.42 -9.83
CA ALA A 140 -7.18 -20.32 -10.78
C ALA A 140 -8.07 -20.60 -12.00
N LYS A 141 -8.80 -19.56 -12.44
CA LYS A 141 -9.62 -19.57 -13.65
C LYS A 141 -9.30 -18.36 -14.52
N THR A 142 -9.39 -18.55 -15.84
CA THR A 142 -9.34 -17.43 -16.79
C THR A 142 -10.72 -16.81 -16.88
N LEU A 143 -10.81 -15.49 -16.76
CA LEU A 143 -12.06 -14.74 -16.87
C LEU A 143 -12.11 -14.00 -18.20
N ASP A 144 -13.31 -13.87 -18.76
CA ASP A 144 -13.56 -12.93 -19.86
C ASP A 144 -13.49 -11.49 -19.32
N PRO A 145 -12.66 -10.60 -19.89
CA PRO A 145 -12.59 -9.18 -19.50
C PRO A 145 -13.94 -8.45 -19.48
N ASN A 146 -14.92 -8.89 -20.26
CA ASN A 146 -16.30 -8.36 -20.23
C ASN A 146 -16.93 -8.48 -18.85
N THR A 147 -16.60 -9.53 -18.09
CA THR A 147 -17.17 -9.76 -16.74
C THR A 147 -16.82 -8.64 -15.76
N LEU A 148 -15.72 -7.93 -16.01
CA LEU A 148 -15.28 -6.78 -15.22
C LEU A 148 -15.50 -5.44 -15.93
N ASN A 149 -16.24 -5.44 -17.05
CA ASN A 149 -16.48 -4.26 -17.89
C ASN A 149 -15.19 -3.59 -18.42
N LEU A 150 -14.08 -4.33 -18.56
CA LEU A 150 -12.80 -3.78 -19.02
C LEU A 150 -12.81 -3.37 -20.49
N ASN A 151 -13.85 -3.75 -21.22
CA ASN A 151 -14.06 -3.36 -22.61
C ASN A 151 -14.70 -1.97 -22.76
N LYS A 152 -15.05 -1.31 -21.64
CA LYS A 152 -15.47 0.09 -21.63
C LYS A 152 -14.29 1.03 -21.85
N GLN A 153 -14.59 2.24 -22.29
CA GLN A 153 -13.58 3.26 -22.55
C GLN A 153 -12.83 3.65 -21.26
N GLN A 154 -11.50 3.68 -21.36
CA GLN A 154 -10.66 4.17 -20.27
C GLN A 154 -10.95 5.64 -19.96
N LYS A 155 -10.89 5.99 -18.68
CA LYS A 155 -11.07 7.35 -18.18
C LYS A 155 -9.72 7.90 -17.71
N LEU A 156 -9.40 9.12 -18.10
CA LEU A 156 -8.32 9.90 -17.50
C LEU A 156 -8.92 10.82 -16.43
N THR A 157 -8.37 10.80 -15.22
CA THR A 157 -8.76 11.71 -14.15
C THR A 157 -7.53 12.41 -13.59
N GLN A 158 -7.65 13.73 -13.42
CA GLN A 158 -6.65 14.55 -12.74
C GLN A 158 -7.13 14.86 -11.32
N PHE A 159 -6.24 14.69 -10.34
CA PHE A 159 -6.41 15.20 -8.98
C PHE A 159 -5.39 16.28 -8.70
N HIS A 160 -5.77 17.21 -7.84
CA HIS A 160 -4.91 18.25 -7.29
C HIS A 160 -5.19 18.38 -5.79
N PHE A 161 -4.13 18.37 -4.98
CA PHE A 161 -4.21 18.49 -3.52
C PHE A 161 -2.82 18.76 -2.92
N TYR A 162 -2.79 19.03 -1.62
CA TYR A 162 -1.57 19.25 -0.84
C TYR A 162 -1.38 18.11 0.16
N TRP A 163 -0.16 17.58 0.19
CA TRP A 163 0.32 16.55 1.12
C TRP A 163 1.16 17.21 2.21
N HIS A 164 0.90 16.87 3.48
CA HIS A 164 1.52 17.51 4.64
C HIS A 164 2.32 16.51 5.45
N ASP A 165 3.65 16.57 5.33
CA ASP A 165 4.57 15.82 6.19
C ASP A 165 4.72 16.58 7.50
N ILE A 166 4.12 16.07 8.57
CA ILE A 166 4.22 16.67 9.91
C ILE A 166 5.12 15.77 10.74
N VAL A 167 6.38 16.15 10.83
CA VAL A 167 7.43 15.45 11.60
C VAL A 167 7.45 15.96 13.05
N SER A 168 7.08 17.22 13.26
CA SER A 168 7.18 17.89 14.56
C SER A 168 5.88 17.93 15.36
N GLY A 169 5.95 18.56 16.54
CA GLY A 169 4.80 18.78 17.41
C GLY A 169 4.38 17.56 18.23
N LYS A 170 3.19 17.64 18.85
CA LYS A 170 2.68 16.61 19.77
C LYS A 170 1.93 15.47 19.06
N LYS A 171 1.58 15.68 17.78
CA LYS A 171 0.80 14.75 16.95
C LYS A 171 1.39 14.70 15.54
N PRO A 172 2.63 14.19 15.40
CA PRO A 172 3.24 14.07 14.08
C PRO A 172 2.44 13.08 13.22
N SER A 173 2.35 13.34 11.92
CA SER A 173 1.82 12.41 10.93
C SER A 173 2.89 11.47 10.36
N SER A 174 4.17 11.86 10.50
CA SER A 174 5.34 11.12 10.05
C SER A 174 6.24 10.74 11.22
N VAL A 175 6.64 9.46 11.27
CA VAL A 175 7.47 8.90 12.34
C VAL A 175 8.62 8.12 11.74
N MET A 176 9.85 8.49 12.10
CA MET A 176 11.05 7.75 11.76
C MET A 176 11.08 6.39 12.47
N VAL A 177 11.12 5.32 11.70
CA VAL A 177 11.11 3.92 12.17
C VAL A 177 12.48 3.26 12.08
N ILE A 178 13.31 3.71 11.14
CA ILE A 178 14.72 3.31 11.01
C ILE A 178 15.55 4.58 10.91
N PRO A 179 16.56 4.78 11.78
CA PRO A 179 17.43 5.95 11.72
C PRO A 179 18.40 5.87 10.53
N PRO A 180 18.94 7.02 10.08
CA PRO A 180 19.97 7.04 9.05
C PRO A 180 21.25 6.34 9.51
N GLN A 181 22.06 5.91 8.54
CA GLN A 181 23.42 5.43 8.78
C GLN A 181 24.34 6.59 9.18
N ALA A 182 25.17 6.38 10.21
CA ALA A 182 25.99 7.44 10.81
C ALA A 182 26.93 8.15 9.80
N ASN A 183 27.46 7.42 8.82
CA ASN A 183 28.39 7.95 7.83
C ASN A 183 27.71 8.77 6.72
N TYR A 184 26.38 8.90 6.73
CA TYR A 184 25.59 9.56 5.68
C TYR A 184 24.69 10.66 6.25
N SER A 185 25.24 11.54 7.09
CA SER A 185 24.49 12.63 7.71
C SER A 185 23.89 13.62 6.70
N SER A 186 24.56 13.88 5.59
CA SER A 186 24.11 14.84 4.56
C SER A 186 22.90 14.37 3.75
N THR A 187 22.74 13.05 3.55
CA THR A 187 21.64 12.46 2.76
C THR A 187 20.64 11.68 3.60
N SER A 188 20.99 11.43 4.87
CA SER A 188 20.26 10.54 5.77
C SER A 188 20.08 9.13 5.22
N PHE A 189 21.00 8.65 4.37
CA PHE A 189 20.89 7.34 3.71
C PHE A 189 20.54 6.21 4.69
N GLY A 190 19.57 5.37 4.31
CA GLY A 190 19.07 4.26 5.11
C GLY A 190 17.98 4.62 6.12
N MET A 191 17.67 5.90 6.31
CA MET A 191 16.52 6.33 7.11
C MET A 191 15.21 5.85 6.47
N VAL A 192 14.24 5.42 7.29
CA VAL A 192 12.87 5.10 6.87
C VAL A 192 11.88 5.77 7.82
N ALA A 193 10.86 6.42 7.28
CA ALA A 193 9.75 7.02 8.01
C ALA A 193 8.41 6.45 7.55
N MET A 194 7.54 6.15 8.50
CA MET A 194 6.15 5.75 8.27
C MET A 194 5.26 6.98 8.31
N ILE A 195 4.29 7.07 7.39
CA ILE A 195 3.42 8.24 7.21
C ILE A 195 1.93 7.89 7.27
N ASP A 196 1.17 8.79 7.89
CA ASP A 196 -0.30 8.89 7.88
C ASP A 196 -0.70 10.37 7.65
N ASP A 197 -0.24 10.93 6.54
CA ASP A 197 -0.27 12.36 6.26
C ASP A 197 -1.62 12.81 5.69
N PRO A 198 -2.16 13.96 6.10
CA PRO A 198 -3.39 14.48 5.52
C PRO A 198 -3.17 14.95 4.08
N LEU A 199 -4.20 14.78 3.26
CA LEU A 199 -4.32 15.38 1.94
C LEU A 199 -5.42 16.44 1.98
N THR A 200 -5.14 17.66 1.53
CA THR A 200 -6.09 18.78 1.59
C THR A 200 -6.25 19.52 0.26
N GLU A 201 -7.37 20.22 0.08
CA GLU A 201 -7.63 21.01 -1.14
C GLU A 201 -6.72 22.24 -1.27
N GLY A 202 -6.35 22.86 -0.15
CA GLY A 202 -5.44 24.03 -0.10
C GLY A 202 -4.15 23.75 0.68
N PRO A 203 -3.14 24.63 0.59
CA PRO A 203 -1.87 24.45 1.28
C PRO A 203 -1.99 24.61 2.81
N GLU A 204 -3.06 25.19 3.32
CA GLU A 204 -3.31 25.32 4.76
C GLU A 204 -3.90 24.02 5.33
N LEU A 205 -3.40 23.55 6.47
CA LEU A 205 -3.96 22.39 7.18
C LEU A 205 -5.42 22.57 7.63
N SER A 206 -5.91 23.82 7.71
CA SER A 206 -7.30 24.13 8.00
C SER A 206 -8.22 23.98 6.77
N SER A 207 -7.66 23.83 5.58
CA SER A 207 -8.44 23.58 4.36
C SER A 207 -9.06 22.17 4.40
N LYS A 208 -10.03 21.94 3.50
CA LYS A 208 -10.80 20.70 3.49
C LYS A 208 -9.88 19.49 3.27
N ILE A 209 -9.98 18.49 4.15
CA ILE A 209 -9.30 17.20 4.00
C ILE A 209 -10.04 16.37 2.94
N VAL A 210 -9.30 15.86 1.95
CA VAL A 210 -9.82 15.01 0.86
C VAL A 210 -9.41 13.55 1.00
N GLY A 211 -8.47 13.26 1.89
CA GLY A 211 -7.97 11.92 2.14
C GLY A 211 -6.70 11.92 2.97
N LYS A 212 -5.97 10.80 2.90
CA LYS A 212 -4.67 10.63 3.55
C LYS A 212 -3.67 9.93 2.64
N ALA A 213 -2.39 10.23 2.81
CA ALA A 213 -1.29 9.45 2.28
C ALA A 213 -0.77 8.50 3.35
N GLN A 214 -0.88 7.20 3.08
CA GLN A 214 -0.48 6.15 4.02
C GLN A 214 0.55 5.23 3.38
N GLY A 215 1.69 5.06 4.05
CA GLY A 215 2.86 4.44 3.45
C GLY A 215 4.11 4.70 4.25
N PHE A 216 5.23 4.62 3.54
CA PHE A 216 6.53 5.02 4.07
C PHE A 216 7.35 5.67 2.97
N TYR A 217 8.38 6.40 3.39
CA TYR A 217 9.47 6.80 2.53
C TYR A 217 10.80 6.47 3.19
N GLY A 218 11.86 6.35 2.40
CA GLY A 218 13.20 6.19 2.93
C GLY A 218 14.25 6.87 2.08
N SER A 219 15.35 7.29 2.72
CA SER A 219 16.49 7.87 2.01
C SER A 219 17.27 6.78 1.28
N ALA A 220 17.18 6.80 -0.05
CA ALA A 220 17.67 5.75 -0.93
C ALA A 220 18.90 6.17 -1.78
N SER A 221 19.41 7.39 -1.58
CA SER A 221 20.61 7.88 -2.27
C SER A 221 21.72 8.23 -1.27
N GLN A 222 22.95 7.88 -1.61
CA GLN A 222 24.15 8.25 -0.86
C GLN A 222 24.71 9.62 -1.30
N GLU A 223 24.34 10.09 -2.48
CA GLU A 223 24.93 11.28 -3.13
C GLU A 223 24.06 12.54 -3.00
N GLU A 224 22.75 12.36 -2.84
CA GLU A 224 21.79 13.46 -2.70
C GLU A 224 20.63 13.06 -1.78
N VAL A 225 19.79 14.02 -1.37
CA VAL A 225 18.55 13.74 -0.64
C VAL A 225 17.50 13.19 -1.61
N GLY A 226 17.65 11.91 -1.94
CA GLY A 226 16.75 11.14 -2.79
C GLY A 226 15.96 10.15 -1.96
N LEU A 227 14.64 10.37 -1.88
CA LEU A 227 13.74 9.45 -1.20
C LEU A 227 13.21 8.38 -2.18
N ILE A 228 12.92 7.19 -1.68
CA ILE A 228 11.98 6.26 -2.32
C ILE A 228 10.64 6.40 -1.59
N MET A 229 9.58 6.72 -2.33
CA MET A 229 8.21 6.83 -1.80
C MET A 229 7.48 5.53 -2.08
N ALA A 230 6.86 4.93 -1.07
CA ALA A 230 5.98 3.76 -1.21
C ALA A 230 4.70 4.02 -0.41
N MET A 231 3.68 4.58 -1.07
CA MET A 231 2.53 5.14 -0.39
C MET A 231 1.24 4.99 -1.19
N ASN A 232 0.12 5.18 -0.49
CA ASN A 232 -1.23 5.14 -1.04
C ASN A 232 -1.93 6.44 -0.72
N PHE A 233 -2.51 7.09 -1.73
CA PHE A 233 -3.50 8.14 -1.52
C PHE A 233 -4.87 7.48 -1.33
N ALA A 234 -5.38 7.54 -0.12
CA ALA A 234 -6.68 7.00 0.27
C ALA A 234 -7.69 8.15 0.38
N PHE A 235 -8.63 8.21 -0.55
CA PHE A 235 -9.62 9.29 -0.60
C PHE A 235 -10.78 9.02 0.34
N SER A 236 -11.26 10.07 1.00
CA SER A 236 -12.39 10.01 1.94
C SER A 236 -13.60 10.82 1.48
N GLU A 237 -13.51 11.48 0.31
CA GLU A 237 -14.48 12.47 -0.14
C GLU A 237 -15.15 12.12 -1.47
N GLY A 238 -16.40 12.56 -1.61
CA GLY A 238 -17.18 12.49 -2.84
C GLY A 238 -17.29 11.08 -3.43
N LYS A 239 -17.30 11.00 -4.77
CA LYS A 239 -17.42 9.73 -5.51
C LYS A 239 -16.18 8.83 -5.43
N TYR A 240 -15.08 9.33 -4.87
CA TYR A 240 -13.81 8.59 -4.75
C TYR A 240 -13.60 8.02 -3.35
N ASN A 241 -14.50 8.32 -2.40
CA ASN A 241 -14.43 7.81 -1.04
C ASN A 241 -14.22 6.29 -1.00
N GLY A 242 -13.21 5.85 -0.24
CA GLY A 242 -12.80 4.45 -0.10
C GLY A 242 -11.93 3.92 -1.23
N SER A 243 -11.70 4.67 -2.30
CA SER A 243 -10.78 4.30 -3.38
C SER A 243 -9.35 4.75 -3.07
N THR A 244 -8.37 4.04 -3.61
CA THR A 244 -6.95 4.38 -3.41
C THR A 244 -6.17 4.43 -4.71
N ILE A 245 -5.13 5.28 -4.73
CA ILE A 245 -4.09 5.30 -5.76
C ILE A 245 -2.76 4.94 -5.09
N THR A 246 -1.98 4.06 -5.72
CA THR A 246 -0.71 3.56 -5.17
C THR A 246 0.47 4.10 -5.97
N ILE A 247 1.48 4.60 -5.25
CA ILE A 247 2.68 5.23 -5.78
C ILE A 247 3.91 4.50 -5.25
N LEU A 248 4.84 4.19 -6.16
CA LEU A 248 6.17 3.69 -5.85
C LEU A 248 7.19 4.39 -6.75
N GLY A 249 7.98 5.33 -6.21
CA GLY A 249 8.86 6.13 -7.06
C GLY A 249 9.94 6.90 -6.32
N ARG A 250 11.00 7.24 -7.06
CA ARG A 250 12.09 8.09 -6.57
C ARG A 250 11.64 9.55 -6.49
N ASN A 251 12.00 10.22 -5.41
CA ASN A 251 11.62 11.58 -5.09
C ASN A 251 12.89 12.38 -4.68
N THR A 252 13.49 13.09 -5.63
CA THR A 252 14.65 13.97 -5.42
C THR A 252 14.18 15.32 -4.92
N VAL A 253 14.10 15.49 -3.59
CA VAL A 253 13.25 16.52 -2.95
C VAL A 253 13.58 17.97 -3.35
N PHE A 254 14.81 18.25 -3.78
CA PHE A 254 15.24 19.58 -4.24
C PHE A 254 14.98 19.86 -5.72
N SER A 255 14.52 18.88 -6.50
CA SER A 255 14.07 19.11 -7.87
C SER A 255 12.77 19.91 -7.89
N LYS A 256 12.67 20.87 -8.82
CA LYS A 256 11.49 21.74 -8.97
C LYS A 256 10.20 20.96 -9.22
N VAL A 257 10.29 19.88 -10.01
CA VAL A 257 9.19 18.97 -10.33
C VAL A 257 9.71 17.56 -10.18
N ARG A 258 8.96 16.73 -9.46
CA ARG A 258 9.33 15.35 -9.18
C ARG A 258 8.20 14.46 -9.69
N GLU A 259 8.53 13.60 -10.64
CA GLU A 259 7.55 12.69 -11.22
C GLU A 259 7.70 11.30 -10.62
N MET A 260 6.60 10.71 -10.16
CA MET A 260 6.58 9.34 -9.66
C MET A 260 5.44 8.56 -10.30
N PRO A 261 5.62 7.26 -10.60
CA PRO A 261 4.60 6.48 -11.27
C PRO A 261 3.47 6.11 -10.31
N VAL A 262 2.25 6.15 -10.85
CA VAL A 262 1.09 5.44 -10.28
C VAL A 262 1.16 4.00 -10.79
N ILE A 263 1.32 3.07 -9.86
CA ILE A 263 1.55 1.64 -10.17
C ILE A 263 0.32 0.76 -9.95
N GLY A 264 -0.77 1.33 -9.41
CA GLY A 264 -2.01 0.62 -9.17
C GLY A 264 -3.03 1.45 -8.38
N GLY A 265 -4.14 0.82 -8.04
CA GLY A 265 -5.17 1.39 -7.18
C GLY A 265 -6.27 0.38 -6.82
N SER A 266 -7.21 0.81 -5.99
CA SER A 266 -8.38 0.01 -5.57
C SER A 266 -9.68 0.79 -5.69
N GLY A 267 -10.83 0.10 -5.55
CA GLY A 267 -12.14 0.72 -5.72
C GLY A 267 -12.34 1.24 -7.14
N MET A 268 -12.56 2.55 -7.29
CA MET A 268 -12.70 3.22 -8.58
C MET A 268 -11.41 3.21 -9.42
N PHE A 269 -10.25 2.94 -8.81
CA PHE A 269 -8.95 2.95 -9.46
C PHE A 269 -8.36 1.55 -9.64
N ARG A 270 -9.19 0.50 -9.69
CA ARG A 270 -8.73 -0.82 -10.13
C ARG A 270 -8.11 -0.70 -11.52
N PHE A 271 -7.01 -1.44 -11.73
CA PHE A 271 -6.24 -1.41 -12.98
C PHE A 271 -5.62 -0.03 -13.31
N ALA A 272 -5.50 0.86 -12.31
CA ALA A 272 -4.97 2.19 -12.52
C ALA A 272 -3.49 2.18 -12.94
N ARG A 273 -3.16 3.12 -13.82
CA ARG A 273 -1.79 3.49 -14.19
C ARG A 273 -1.69 4.97 -14.49
N GLY A 274 -0.52 5.56 -14.34
CA GLY A 274 -0.32 6.98 -14.60
C GLY A 274 0.90 7.53 -13.87
N TYR A 275 0.85 8.80 -13.50
CA TYR A 275 1.96 9.46 -12.80
C TYR A 275 1.45 10.59 -11.90
N VAL A 276 2.30 10.99 -10.96
CA VAL A 276 2.12 12.17 -10.13
C VAL A 276 3.25 13.14 -10.37
N GLN A 277 2.96 14.43 -10.30
CA GLN A 277 3.94 15.50 -10.23
C GLN A 277 3.85 16.18 -8.87
N ALA A 278 4.97 16.20 -8.17
CA ALA A 278 5.09 16.80 -6.85
C ALA A 278 5.95 18.08 -6.92
N ARG A 279 5.53 19.14 -6.23
CA ARG A 279 6.25 20.40 -6.06
C ARG A 279 6.26 20.79 -4.59
N THR A 280 7.42 21.10 -4.04
CA THR A 280 7.49 21.57 -2.65
C THR A 280 6.89 22.97 -2.57
N HIS A 281 5.81 23.13 -1.82
CA HIS A 281 5.18 24.40 -1.55
C HIS A 281 5.89 25.10 -0.38
N GLN A 282 6.12 24.36 0.71
CA GLN A 282 6.84 24.85 1.88
C GLN A 282 7.69 23.71 2.47
N PHE A 283 8.87 24.07 2.99
CA PHE A 283 9.71 23.17 3.77
C PHE A 283 10.31 23.94 4.95
N THR A 284 10.26 23.36 6.13
CA THR A 284 10.80 23.94 7.36
C THR A 284 12.01 23.11 7.81
N PRO A 285 13.25 23.50 7.48
CA PRO A 285 14.43 22.66 7.73
C PRO A 285 14.68 22.32 9.20
N SER A 286 14.28 23.20 10.12
CA SER A 286 14.48 23.00 11.56
C SER A 286 13.61 21.89 12.14
N SER A 287 12.42 21.66 11.56
CA SER A 287 11.48 20.64 12.01
C SER A 287 11.41 19.43 11.08
N GLY A 288 11.76 19.60 9.81
CA GLY A 288 11.54 18.63 8.75
C GLY A 288 10.14 18.68 8.14
N ASP A 289 9.25 19.55 8.65
CA ASP A 289 7.87 19.62 8.14
C ASP A 289 7.82 20.14 6.70
N ALA A 290 6.96 19.55 5.89
CA ALA A 290 6.84 19.88 4.48
C ALA A 290 5.38 19.94 4.02
N ILE A 291 5.10 20.86 3.11
CA ILE A 291 3.84 20.94 2.37
C ILE A 291 4.20 20.76 0.90
N VAL A 292 3.59 19.77 0.26
CA VAL A 292 3.89 19.39 -1.13
C VAL A 292 2.61 19.40 -1.94
N GLU A 293 2.60 20.19 -3.00
CA GLU A 293 1.54 20.18 -3.99
C GLU A 293 1.69 18.95 -4.89
N TYR A 294 0.59 18.22 -5.09
CA TYR A 294 0.51 17.07 -5.98
C TYR A 294 -0.49 17.31 -7.10
N ASN A 295 -0.06 17.05 -8.33
CA ASN A 295 -0.94 16.83 -9.48
C ASN A 295 -0.87 15.34 -9.86
N VAL A 296 -1.99 14.64 -9.91
CA VAL A 296 -2.05 13.19 -10.13
C VAL A 296 -2.86 12.91 -11.37
N PHE A 297 -2.29 12.22 -12.35
CA PHE A 297 -2.94 11.86 -13.61
C PHE A 297 -3.10 10.33 -13.65
N VAL A 298 -4.34 9.84 -13.61
CA VAL A 298 -4.64 8.40 -13.55
C VAL A 298 -5.57 7.96 -14.67
N LEU A 299 -5.13 6.94 -15.41
CA LEU A 299 -5.97 6.14 -16.30
C LEU A 299 -6.64 5.01 -15.51
N HIS A 300 -7.96 4.87 -15.63
CA HIS A 300 -8.78 3.83 -15.00
C HIS A 300 -10.00 3.49 -15.88
N TYR A 301 -10.99 2.73 -15.38
CA TYR A 301 -12.13 2.20 -16.14
C TYR A 301 -13.49 2.61 -15.54
#